data_AF-A0A401KI29-F1
#
_entry.id   AF-A0A401KI29-F1
#
_cell.length_a   1.000
_cell.length_b   1.000
_cell.length_c   1.000
_cell.angle_alpha   90.00
_cell.angle_beta   90.00
_cell.angle_gamma   90.00
#
_symmetry.space_group_name_H-M   'P 1'
#
loop_
_entity.id
_entity.type
_entity.pdbx_description
1 polymer ?
#
loop_
_entity_poly.entity_id
_entity_poly.type
_entity_poly.pdbx_seq_one_letter_code
_entity_poly.pdbx_strand_id
1 'polypeptide(L)'
;MTLLHKQGNYQRLLEFLQSMKDSIDEISGFNRQIQNFHRHFDRPEYHEALFASVRSDREFNIVLKSYEAAINAAKTRVAQGRKANKPEEEWRAQICQIELMYHLALLYYDNSAGNLDRVELAINQWLAIMHMNANDDFIVADRKARAGSELAIVCFEKALQYPNTAAIYLEQLENVAALKLGEDTIHGTHPARLLARYHALQGDEQKVKNVLRGYIKQNLDLLSDDDPLNDWQGYNGLAMHFMFAGHDADALAAWSLITPDDATGNTENLTMSDTTERKLEGPLRDICDGACGIYWTFANNFYLCKECDYIKFDQRCLDNLRNGTMKLKICNKDHEMLHIPAYDPVERRRIGDGNVKVGEEILSVKEWLQRIRKGWGIQSAEEFRKS
;
A
#
# COMPACT_ATOMS: atom_id res chain seq x y z
N MET A 1 5.41 26.87 9.42
CA MET A 1 4.52 25.76 9.82
C MET A 1 5.27 24.69 10.60
N THR A 2 6.21 23.96 10.00
CA THR A 2 6.92 22.82 10.64
C THR A 2 7.63 23.19 11.95
N LEU A 3 8.24 24.38 12.06
CA LEU A 3 8.85 24.84 13.31
C LEU A 3 7.83 24.98 14.45
N LEU A 4 6.67 25.59 14.18
CA LEU A 4 5.60 25.77 15.18
C LEU A 4 5.01 24.42 15.59
N HIS A 5 4.88 23.48 14.65
CA HIS A 5 4.47 22.10 14.93
C HIS A 5 5.48 21.39 15.86
N LYS A 6 6.78 21.48 15.59
CA LYS A 6 7.83 20.92 16.46
C LYS A 6 7.81 21.52 17.87
N GLN A 7 7.34 22.75 18.02
CA GLN A 7 7.16 23.43 19.31
C GLN A 7 5.81 23.14 19.98
N GLY A 8 4.91 22.38 19.33
CA GLY A 8 3.56 22.13 19.81
C GLY A 8 2.66 23.37 19.84
N ASN A 9 3.06 24.48 19.20
CA ASN A 9 2.33 25.75 19.26
C ASN A 9 1.28 25.83 18.15
N TYR A 10 0.23 25.03 18.29
CA TYR A 10 -0.83 24.88 17.28
C TYR A 10 -1.71 26.13 17.12
N GLN A 11 -1.93 26.89 18.19
CA GLN A 11 -2.69 28.14 18.14
C GLN A 11 -1.99 29.16 17.23
N ARG A 12 -0.69 29.40 17.47
CA ARG A 12 0.09 30.34 16.66
C ARG A 12 0.27 29.84 15.22
N LEU A 13 0.30 28.53 15.02
CA LEU A 13 0.33 27.92 13.70
C LEU A 13 -0.94 28.28 12.90
N LEU A 14 -2.12 28.19 13.52
CA LEU A 14 -3.39 28.55 12.88
C LEU A 14 -3.53 30.05 12.64
N GLU A 15 -3.09 30.89 13.59
CA GLU A 15 -3.05 32.34 13.40
C GLU A 15 -2.15 32.73 12.23
N PHE A 16 -0.96 32.13 12.14
CA PHE A 16 -0.06 32.32 11.01
C PHE A 16 -0.68 31.81 9.70
N LEU A 17 -1.37 30.67 9.73
CA LEU A 17 -2.09 30.13 8.57
C LEU A 17 -3.16 31.12 8.05
N GLN A 18 -3.88 31.76 8.96
CA GLN A 18 -4.94 32.71 8.63
C GLN A 18 -4.39 34.06 8.15
N SER A 19 -3.34 34.59 8.79
CA SER A 19 -2.74 35.87 8.39
C SER A 19 -2.17 35.86 6.97
N MET A 20 -1.86 34.68 6.42
CA MET A 20 -1.42 34.54 5.02
C MET A 20 -2.52 34.83 3.99
N LYS A 21 -3.78 34.96 4.40
CA LYS A 21 -4.89 35.32 3.51
C LYS A 21 -4.84 36.78 3.08
N ASP A 22 -4.25 37.64 3.90
CA ASP A 22 -4.28 39.10 3.73
C ASP A 22 -3.25 39.62 2.72
N SER A 23 -2.38 38.74 2.20
CA SER A 23 -1.35 39.09 1.22
C SER A 23 -1.52 38.25 -0.04
N ILE A 24 -1.48 38.92 -1.19
CA ILE A 24 -1.50 38.31 -2.52
C ILE A 24 -0.06 38.12 -2.99
N ASP A 25 0.20 36.96 -3.58
CA ASP A 25 1.43 36.71 -4.32
C ASP A 25 1.28 37.21 -5.76
N GLU A 26 2.11 38.18 -6.15
CA GLU A 26 1.98 38.90 -7.43
C GLU A 26 2.18 38.00 -8.65
N ILE A 27 3.00 36.94 -8.52
CA ILE A 27 3.31 36.02 -9.61
C ILE A 27 2.11 35.12 -9.90
N SER A 28 1.50 34.59 -8.85
CA SER A 28 0.42 33.61 -8.98
C SER A 28 -0.98 34.21 -8.98
N GLY A 29 -1.15 35.44 -8.49
CA GLY A 29 -2.45 36.09 -8.29
C GLY A 29 -3.29 35.51 -7.15
N PHE A 30 -2.78 34.54 -6.40
CA PHE A 30 -3.48 33.95 -5.25
C PHE A 30 -2.94 34.50 -3.94
N ASN A 31 -3.74 34.38 -2.87
CA ASN A 31 -3.21 34.69 -1.53
C ASN A 31 -2.07 33.74 -1.13
N ARG A 32 -1.20 34.20 -0.22
CA ARG A 32 -0.05 33.43 0.23
C ARG A 32 -0.43 32.13 0.90
N GLN A 33 -1.64 32.02 1.48
CA GLN A 33 -2.11 30.78 2.05
C GLN A 33 -2.23 29.70 0.97
N ILE A 34 -2.97 29.99 -0.11
CA ILE A 34 -3.13 29.08 -1.27
C ILE A 34 -1.76 28.73 -1.86
N GLN A 35 -0.86 29.70 -2.03
CA GLN A 35 0.49 29.41 -2.54
C GLN A 35 1.28 28.46 -1.63
N ASN A 36 1.13 28.56 -0.32
CA ASN A 36 1.80 27.62 0.58
C ASN A 36 1.27 26.19 0.41
N PHE A 37 -0.04 25.99 0.30
CA PHE A 37 -0.59 24.67 -0.03
C PHE A 37 -0.08 24.16 -1.37
N HIS A 38 -0.08 25.00 -2.41
CA HIS A 38 0.40 24.60 -3.74
C HIS A 38 1.92 24.39 -3.82
N ARG A 39 2.70 24.95 -2.90
CA ARG A 39 4.15 24.74 -2.84
C ARG A 39 4.52 23.47 -2.06
N HIS A 40 3.66 23.08 -1.13
CA HIS A 40 3.92 22.01 -0.17
C HIS A 40 2.93 20.85 -0.27
N PHE A 41 2.21 20.74 -1.40
CA PHE A 41 1.19 19.70 -1.59
C PHE A 41 1.74 18.28 -1.50
N ASP A 42 3.05 18.10 -1.76
CA ASP A 42 3.76 16.83 -1.75
C ASP A 42 4.57 16.61 -0.46
N ARG A 43 4.39 17.46 0.56
CA ARG A 43 5.19 17.44 1.80
C ARG A 43 4.38 16.91 2.98
N PRO A 44 4.56 15.64 3.38
CA PRO A 44 3.80 15.05 4.48
C PRO A 44 3.87 15.87 5.77
N GLU A 45 5.04 16.43 6.12
CA GLU A 45 5.24 17.17 7.36
C GLU A 45 4.44 18.48 7.42
N TYR A 46 4.09 19.04 6.24
CA TYR A 46 3.21 20.21 6.16
C TYR A 46 1.77 19.82 6.51
N HIS A 47 1.28 18.72 5.94
CA HIS A 47 -0.08 18.23 6.16
C HIS A 47 -0.26 17.67 7.57
N GLU A 48 0.71 16.92 8.09
CA GLU A 48 0.75 16.46 9.48
C GLU A 48 0.69 17.62 10.47
N ALA A 49 1.42 18.72 10.19
CA ALA A 49 1.39 19.90 11.03
C ALA A 49 0.00 20.56 11.08
N LEU A 50 -0.73 20.56 9.96
CA LEU A 50 -2.10 21.04 9.88
C LEU A 50 -3.06 20.11 10.63
N PHE A 51 -2.96 18.79 10.43
CA PHE A 51 -3.84 17.82 11.09
C PHE A 51 -3.67 17.86 12.59
N ALA A 52 -2.41 17.90 13.07
CA ALA A 52 -2.10 18.01 14.48
C ALA A 52 -2.60 19.32 15.13
N SER A 53 -2.92 20.35 14.33
CA SER A 53 -3.49 21.60 14.85
C SER A 53 -5.00 21.53 15.10
N VAL A 54 -5.69 20.51 14.59
CA VAL A 54 -7.12 20.34 14.76
C VAL A 54 -7.42 19.75 16.14
N ARG A 55 -8.09 20.54 16.99
CA ARG A 55 -8.44 20.16 18.37
C ARG A 55 -9.93 20.27 18.68
N SER A 56 -10.68 21.02 17.86
CA SER A 56 -12.13 21.10 17.89
C SER A 56 -12.68 21.33 16.48
N ASP A 57 -14.01 21.32 16.35
CA ASP A 57 -14.70 21.64 15.10
C ASP A 57 -14.37 23.05 14.58
N ARG A 58 -14.01 23.99 15.46
CA ARG A 58 -13.59 25.33 15.04
C ARG A 58 -12.29 25.26 14.24
N GLU A 59 -11.26 24.60 14.77
CA GLU A 59 -9.97 24.48 14.08
C GLU A 59 -10.08 23.60 12.84
N PHE A 60 -10.89 22.53 12.91
CA PHE A 60 -11.22 21.69 11.75
C PHE A 60 -11.75 22.55 10.59
N ASN A 61 -12.75 23.40 10.86
CA ASN A 61 -13.35 24.26 9.85
C ASN A 61 -12.37 25.29 9.27
N ILE A 62 -11.39 25.77 10.04
CA ILE A 62 -10.35 26.68 9.56
C ILE A 62 -9.44 25.97 8.55
N VAL A 63 -8.98 24.77 8.90
CA VAL A 63 -8.10 23.96 8.05
C VAL A 63 -8.84 23.47 6.81
N LEU A 64 -10.08 22.98 6.96
CA LEU A 64 -10.97 22.57 5.88
C LEU A 64 -11.12 23.65 4.81
N LYS A 65 -11.55 24.87 5.21
CA LYS A 65 -11.73 25.99 4.27
C LYS A 65 -10.45 26.37 3.55
N SER A 66 -9.29 26.11 4.17
CA SER A 66 -7.98 26.38 3.56
C SER A 66 -7.65 25.34 2.48
N TYR A 67 -7.92 24.06 2.71
CA TYR A 67 -7.83 23.01 1.69
C TYR A 67 -8.81 23.26 0.54
N GLU A 68 -10.07 23.55 0.83
CA GLU A 68 -11.09 23.80 -0.20
C GLU A 68 -10.70 24.96 -1.13
N ALA A 69 -10.20 26.06 -0.55
CA ALA A 69 -9.72 27.20 -1.31
C ALA A 69 -8.53 26.83 -2.21
N ALA A 70 -7.57 26.05 -1.70
CA ALA A 70 -6.42 25.59 -2.47
C ALA A 70 -6.82 24.61 -3.59
N ILE A 71 -7.68 23.63 -3.31
CA ILE A 71 -8.20 22.68 -4.30
C ILE A 71 -8.92 23.43 -5.43
N ASN A 72 -9.76 24.41 -5.09
CA ASN A 72 -10.45 25.22 -6.10
C ASN A 72 -9.47 26.04 -6.96
N ALA A 73 -8.43 26.62 -6.35
CA ALA A 73 -7.38 27.31 -7.08
C ALA A 73 -6.59 26.36 -8.00
N ALA A 74 -6.29 25.13 -7.57
CA ALA A 74 -5.65 24.11 -8.38
C ALA A 74 -6.53 23.71 -9.58
N LYS A 75 -7.84 23.49 -9.37
CA LYS A 75 -8.81 23.25 -10.45
C LYS A 75 -8.84 24.38 -11.48
N THR A 76 -8.81 25.64 -11.02
CA THR A 76 -8.73 26.79 -11.92
C THR A 76 -7.44 26.76 -12.75
N ARG A 77 -6.29 26.41 -12.15
CA ARG A 77 -5.03 26.28 -12.87
C ARG A 77 -5.05 25.14 -13.91
N VAL A 78 -5.64 23.99 -13.59
CA VAL A 78 -5.83 22.90 -14.56
C VAL A 78 -6.61 23.40 -15.78
N ALA A 79 -7.75 24.07 -15.56
CA ALA A 79 -8.57 24.61 -16.64
C ALA A 79 -7.84 25.69 -17.47
N GLN A 80 -7.04 26.54 -16.81
CA GLN A 80 -6.22 27.56 -17.47
C GLN A 80 -5.11 26.93 -18.33
N GLY A 81 -4.37 25.96 -17.80
CA GLY A 81 -3.34 25.23 -18.53
C GLY A 81 -3.90 24.56 -19.78
N ARG A 82 -5.06 23.90 -19.65
CA ARG A 82 -5.79 23.30 -20.77
C ARG A 82 -6.18 24.34 -21.82
N LYS A 83 -6.81 25.45 -21.40
CA LYS A 83 -7.26 26.52 -22.31
C LYS A 83 -6.09 27.19 -23.03
N ALA A 84 -4.95 27.33 -22.36
CA ALA A 84 -3.73 27.91 -22.91
C ALA A 84 -2.89 26.91 -23.71
N ASN A 85 -3.32 25.65 -23.82
CA ASN A 85 -2.58 24.55 -24.43
C ASN A 85 -1.17 24.37 -23.85
N LYS A 86 -1.06 24.42 -22.52
CA LYS A 86 0.18 24.28 -21.76
C LYS A 86 0.15 22.98 -20.94
N PRO A 87 0.49 21.84 -21.54
CA PRO A 87 0.31 20.52 -20.92
C PRO A 87 1.12 20.34 -19.62
N GLU A 88 2.33 20.91 -19.52
CA GLU A 88 3.14 20.82 -18.30
C GLU A 88 2.50 21.59 -17.12
N GLU A 89 1.94 22.77 -17.38
CA GLU A 89 1.25 23.57 -16.36
C GLU A 89 -0.06 22.89 -15.93
N GLU A 90 -0.82 22.32 -16.89
CA GLU A 90 -2.01 21.52 -16.61
C GLU A 90 -1.67 20.31 -15.73
N TRP A 91 -0.66 19.53 -16.12
CA TRP A 91 -0.23 18.33 -15.41
C TRP A 91 0.22 18.64 -13.97
N ARG A 92 1.08 19.66 -13.76
CA ARG A 92 1.51 20.06 -12.41
C ARG A 92 0.33 20.51 -11.54
N ALA A 93 -0.61 21.24 -12.12
CA ALA A 93 -1.81 21.67 -11.40
C ALA A 93 -2.73 20.48 -11.07
N GLN A 94 -2.80 19.47 -11.94
CA GLN A 94 -3.59 18.26 -11.73
C GLN A 94 -3.02 17.41 -10.60
N ILE A 95 -1.70 17.21 -10.55
CA ILE A 95 -1.04 16.49 -9.44
C ILE A 95 -1.28 17.22 -8.11
N CYS A 96 -1.09 18.54 -8.09
CA CYS A 96 -1.39 19.36 -6.91
C CYS A 96 -2.85 19.23 -6.47
N GLN A 97 -3.80 19.25 -7.42
CA GLN A 97 -5.22 19.05 -7.13
C GLN A 97 -5.47 17.69 -6.46
N ILE A 98 -4.95 16.60 -7.04
CA ILE A 98 -5.14 15.23 -6.53
C ILE A 98 -4.59 15.09 -5.11
N GLU A 99 -3.38 15.58 -4.86
CA GLU A 99 -2.71 15.50 -3.56
C GLU A 99 -3.44 16.28 -2.47
N LEU A 100 -3.91 17.48 -2.80
CA LEU A 100 -4.71 18.27 -1.84
C LEU A 100 -6.07 17.63 -1.56
N MET A 101 -6.72 17.05 -2.57
CA MET A 101 -7.94 16.27 -2.40
C MET A 101 -7.70 15.04 -1.51
N TYR A 102 -6.58 14.34 -1.71
CA TYR A 102 -6.20 13.18 -0.90
C TYR A 102 -6.01 13.57 0.58
N HIS A 103 -5.25 14.63 0.85
CA HIS A 103 -5.06 15.12 2.22
C HIS A 103 -6.35 15.66 2.84
N LEU A 104 -7.25 16.26 2.05
CA LEU A 104 -8.56 16.65 2.55
C LEU A 104 -9.40 15.42 2.96
N ALA A 105 -9.35 14.32 2.20
CA ALA A 105 -10.02 13.07 2.58
C ALA A 105 -9.47 12.51 3.90
N LEU A 106 -8.14 12.49 4.07
CA LEU A 106 -7.51 12.09 5.33
C LEU A 106 -7.92 13.01 6.50
N LEU A 107 -7.98 14.33 6.28
CA LEU A 107 -8.44 15.28 7.30
C LEU A 107 -9.86 14.95 7.78
N TYR A 108 -10.77 14.63 6.85
CA TYR A 108 -12.11 14.18 7.18
C TYR A 108 -12.08 12.90 8.01
N TYR A 109 -11.34 11.89 7.56
CA TYR A 109 -11.30 10.58 8.20
C TYR A 109 -10.67 10.62 9.60
N ASP A 110 -9.51 11.27 9.76
CA ASP A 110 -8.80 11.39 11.04
C ASP A 110 -9.61 12.12 12.11
N ASN A 111 -10.55 12.97 11.68
CA ASN A 111 -11.45 13.72 12.55
C ASN A 111 -12.87 13.15 12.56
N SER A 112 -13.07 11.90 12.12
CA SER A 112 -14.39 11.25 12.02
C SER A 112 -14.83 10.51 13.28
N ALA A 113 -14.08 10.58 14.38
CA ALA A 113 -14.42 9.88 15.62
C ALA A 113 -15.86 10.21 16.08
N GLY A 114 -16.77 9.23 15.96
CA GLY A 114 -18.19 9.39 16.28
C GLY A 114 -19.02 10.18 15.25
N ASN A 115 -18.47 10.52 14.08
CA ASN A 115 -19.13 11.30 13.04
C ASN A 115 -19.07 10.56 11.69
N LEU A 116 -20.15 9.84 11.34
CA LEU A 116 -20.24 9.08 10.10
C LEU A 116 -20.30 9.98 8.85
N ASP A 117 -20.85 11.19 8.96
CA ASP A 117 -20.89 12.14 7.85
C ASP A 117 -19.48 12.49 7.37
N ARG A 118 -18.50 12.62 8.30
CA ARG A 118 -17.09 12.82 7.93
C ARG A 118 -16.48 11.62 7.23
N VAL A 119 -16.87 10.39 7.60
CA VAL A 119 -16.44 9.18 6.89
C VAL A 119 -16.95 9.21 5.46
N GLU A 120 -18.23 9.55 5.26
CA GLU A 120 -18.84 9.66 3.93
C GLU A 120 -18.16 10.75 3.09
N LEU A 121 -17.85 11.91 3.69
CA LEU A 121 -17.12 12.99 3.02
C LEU A 121 -15.71 12.56 2.59
N ALA A 122 -15.00 11.77 3.42
CA ALA A 122 -13.70 11.22 3.06
C ALA A 122 -13.81 10.25 1.87
N ILE A 123 -14.76 9.30 1.93
CA ILE A 123 -15.05 8.34 0.85
C ILE A 123 -15.36 9.06 -0.47
N ASN A 124 -16.26 10.04 -0.45
CA ASN A 124 -16.62 10.83 -1.62
C ASN A 124 -15.41 11.57 -2.20
N GLN A 125 -14.51 12.04 -1.35
CA GLN A 125 -13.31 12.75 -1.77
C GLN A 125 -12.30 11.82 -2.47
N TRP A 126 -12.09 10.59 -1.97
CA TRP A 126 -11.27 9.59 -2.66
C TRP A 126 -11.92 9.10 -3.96
N LEU A 127 -13.23 8.83 -3.97
CA LEU A 127 -13.96 8.47 -5.20
C LEU A 127 -13.82 9.56 -6.27
N ALA A 128 -13.91 10.83 -5.88
CA ALA A 128 -13.69 11.93 -6.81
C ALA A 128 -12.30 11.91 -7.45
N ILE A 129 -11.24 11.53 -6.70
CA ILE A 129 -9.88 11.34 -7.26
C ILE A 129 -9.87 10.18 -8.26
N MET A 130 -10.55 9.07 -7.94
CA MET A 130 -10.63 7.89 -8.81
C MET A 130 -11.26 8.19 -10.17
N HIS A 131 -12.26 9.07 -10.19
CA HIS A 131 -12.94 9.50 -11.41
C HIS A 131 -12.21 10.61 -12.19
N MET A 132 -11.08 11.13 -11.70
CA MET A 132 -10.28 12.07 -12.47
C MET A 132 -9.64 11.37 -13.67
N ASN A 133 -9.61 12.05 -14.82
CA ASN A 133 -8.93 11.56 -16.01
C ASN A 133 -7.46 11.35 -15.70
N ALA A 134 -7.04 10.09 -15.76
CA ALA A 134 -5.63 9.78 -15.92
C ALA A 134 -5.37 9.83 -17.43
N ASN A 135 -4.46 10.70 -17.86
CA ASN A 135 -3.75 10.40 -19.10
C ASN A 135 -2.95 9.10 -18.86
N ASP A 136 -2.29 8.53 -19.87
CA ASP A 136 -1.35 7.39 -19.69
C ASP A 136 -0.08 7.80 -18.91
N ASP A 137 -0.27 8.48 -17.79
CA ASP A 137 0.72 9.07 -16.91
C ASP A 137 0.80 8.24 -15.63
N PHE A 138 1.97 7.65 -15.43
CA PHE A 138 2.26 6.77 -14.30
C PHE A 138 2.08 7.47 -12.94
N ILE A 139 2.43 8.75 -12.83
CA ILE A 139 2.35 9.48 -11.55
C ILE A 139 0.89 9.73 -11.18
N VAL A 140 0.04 10.12 -12.14
CA VAL A 140 -1.41 10.25 -11.92
C VAL A 140 -2.01 8.89 -11.56
N ALA A 141 -1.62 7.82 -12.25
CA ALA A 141 -2.09 6.46 -11.96
C ALA A 141 -1.70 6.02 -10.53
N ASP A 142 -0.45 6.24 -10.12
CA ASP A 142 0.05 5.97 -8.76
C ASP A 142 -0.75 6.73 -7.69
N ARG A 143 -1.02 8.02 -7.90
CA ARG A 143 -1.82 8.81 -6.92
C ARG A 143 -3.25 8.33 -6.82
N LYS A 144 -3.84 7.89 -7.93
CA LYS A 144 -5.16 7.25 -7.92
C LYS A 144 -5.11 5.90 -7.21
N ALA A 145 -4.09 5.08 -7.45
CA ALA A 145 -3.89 3.81 -6.75
C ALA A 145 -3.77 4.02 -5.23
N ARG A 146 -3.03 5.03 -4.80
CA ARG A 146 -2.92 5.41 -3.37
C ARG A 146 -4.27 5.83 -2.78
N ALA A 147 -5.03 6.69 -3.48
CA ALA A 147 -6.38 7.08 -3.03
C ALA A 147 -7.35 5.89 -2.98
N GLY A 148 -7.27 4.99 -3.97
CA GLY A 148 -8.07 3.76 -4.01
C GLY A 148 -7.72 2.80 -2.89
N SER A 149 -6.44 2.72 -2.52
CA SER A 149 -5.95 1.94 -1.37
C SER A 149 -6.53 2.46 -0.05
N GLU A 150 -6.48 3.77 0.21
CA GLU A 150 -7.08 4.36 1.42
C GLU A 150 -8.61 4.18 1.47
N LEU A 151 -9.30 4.40 0.34
CA LEU A 151 -10.72 4.13 0.23
C LEU A 151 -11.03 2.66 0.57
N ALA A 152 -10.24 1.73 0.05
CA ALA A 152 -10.42 0.30 0.29
C ALA A 152 -10.21 -0.05 1.77
N ILE A 153 -9.19 0.51 2.42
CA ILE A 153 -8.94 0.33 3.87
C ILE A 153 -10.17 0.79 4.66
N VAL A 154 -10.65 2.01 4.43
CA VAL A 154 -11.78 2.55 5.17
C VAL A 154 -13.05 1.72 4.93
N CYS A 155 -13.34 1.35 3.68
CA CYS A 155 -14.50 0.52 3.38
C CYS A 155 -14.41 -0.87 4.04
N PHE A 156 -13.22 -1.49 4.02
CA PHE A 156 -12.97 -2.77 4.68
C PHE A 156 -13.18 -2.67 6.20
N GLU A 157 -12.55 -1.69 6.86
CA GLU A 157 -12.69 -1.46 8.31
C GLU A 157 -14.15 -1.22 8.70
N LYS A 158 -14.87 -0.38 7.94
CA LYS A 158 -16.27 -0.06 8.23
C LYS A 158 -17.21 -1.22 7.97
N ALA A 159 -16.94 -2.05 6.95
CA ALA A 159 -17.71 -3.27 6.70
C ALA A 159 -17.58 -4.26 7.86
N LEU A 160 -16.37 -4.42 8.42
CA LEU A 160 -16.14 -5.25 9.61
C LEU A 160 -16.76 -4.64 10.88
N GLN A 161 -16.63 -3.33 11.06
CA GLN A 161 -17.12 -2.62 12.24
C GLN A 161 -18.65 -2.56 12.31
N TYR A 162 -19.34 -2.45 11.15
CA TYR A 162 -20.78 -2.29 11.06
C TYR A 162 -21.43 -3.35 10.16
N PRO A 163 -21.53 -4.62 10.59
CA PRO A 163 -22.05 -5.72 9.76
C PRO A 163 -23.45 -5.47 9.17
N ASN A 164 -24.31 -4.76 9.90
CA ASN A 164 -25.68 -4.45 9.46
C ASN A 164 -25.74 -3.49 8.25
N THR A 165 -24.71 -2.67 8.06
CA THR A 165 -24.59 -1.71 6.95
C THR A 165 -23.38 -2.00 6.07
N ALA A 166 -22.74 -3.17 6.24
CA ALA A 166 -21.53 -3.56 5.52
C ALA A 166 -21.72 -3.53 4.00
N ALA A 167 -22.92 -3.85 3.51
CA ALA A 167 -23.23 -3.86 2.08
C ALA A 167 -22.88 -2.54 1.37
N ILE A 168 -23.09 -1.38 2.01
CA ILE A 168 -22.78 -0.07 1.41
C ILE A 168 -21.27 0.10 1.22
N TYR A 169 -20.47 -0.31 2.22
CA TYR A 169 -19.02 -0.23 2.15
C TYR A 169 -18.42 -1.28 1.21
N LEU A 170 -19.02 -2.48 1.18
CA LEU A 170 -18.62 -3.56 0.28
C LEU A 170 -18.86 -3.19 -1.17
N GLU A 171 -19.98 -2.56 -1.51
CA GLU A 171 -20.23 -2.06 -2.87
C GLU A 171 -19.10 -1.11 -3.31
N GLN A 172 -18.68 -0.19 -2.44
CA GLN A 172 -17.56 0.71 -2.76
C GLN A 172 -16.23 -0.04 -2.88
N LEU A 173 -15.97 -1.01 -2.00
CA LEU A 173 -14.76 -1.85 -2.05
C LEU A 173 -14.69 -2.69 -3.33
N GLU A 174 -15.81 -3.28 -3.74
CA GLU A 174 -15.97 -4.02 -4.99
C GLU A 174 -15.72 -3.12 -6.21
N ASN A 175 -16.30 -1.92 -6.20
CA ASN A 175 -16.09 -0.94 -7.26
C ASN A 175 -14.62 -0.54 -7.41
N VAL A 176 -13.93 -0.22 -6.31
CA VAL A 176 -12.51 0.17 -6.38
C VAL A 176 -11.61 -1.01 -6.76
N ALA A 177 -11.93 -2.23 -6.31
CA ALA A 177 -11.20 -3.44 -6.71
C ALA A 177 -11.35 -3.75 -8.21
N ALA A 178 -12.50 -3.43 -8.81
CA ALA A 178 -12.75 -3.64 -10.23
C ALA A 178 -12.00 -2.66 -11.15
N LEU A 179 -11.58 -1.49 -10.65
CA LEU A 179 -10.98 -0.42 -11.47
C LEU A 179 -9.56 -0.72 -11.98
N LYS A 180 -8.93 -1.83 -11.57
CA LYS A 180 -7.56 -2.25 -11.98
C LYS A 180 -6.60 -1.06 -12.13
N LEU A 181 -6.17 -0.49 -11.01
CA LEU A 181 -5.53 0.83 -10.90
C LEU A 181 -4.07 0.90 -11.41
N GLY A 182 -3.78 0.22 -12.52
CA GLY A 182 -2.44 -0.02 -13.05
C GLY A 182 -1.80 -1.19 -12.31
N GLU A 183 -1.65 -2.33 -13.00
CA GLU A 183 -1.06 -3.55 -12.43
C GLU A 183 0.41 -3.33 -12.00
N ASP A 184 1.10 -2.37 -12.61
CA ASP A 184 2.49 -1.99 -12.30
C ASP A 184 2.63 -0.98 -11.15
N THR A 185 1.53 -0.53 -10.53
CA THR A 185 1.60 0.42 -9.41
C THR A 185 1.72 -0.32 -8.08
N ILE A 186 2.46 0.26 -7.13
CA ILE A 186 2.72 -0.34 -5.80
C ILE A 186 1.40 -0.71 -5.10
N HIS A 187 0.38 0.15 -5.22
CA HIS A 187 -0.90 0.03 -4.54
C HIS A 187 -2.03 -0.57 -5.40
N GLY A 188 -1.77 -0.88 -6.67
CA GLY A 188 -2.82 -1.18 -7.65
C GLY A 188 -3.64 -2.43 -7.34
N THR A 189 -3.07 -3.38 -6.58
CA THR A 189 -3.72 -4.64 -6.22
C THR A 189 -4.28 -4.67 -4.80
N HIS A 190 -3.98 -3.66 -3.98
CA HIS A 190 -4.38 -3.64 -2.57
C HIS A 190 -5.91 -3.69 -2.35
N PRO A 191 -6.74 -2.95 -3.12
CA PRO A 191 -8.19 -3.03 -2.95
C PRO A 191 -8.76 -4.43 -3.18
N ALA A 192 -8.27 -5.16 -4.19
CA ALA A 192 -8.68 -6.53 -4.46
C ALA A 192 -8.23 -7.48 -3.34
N ARG A 193 -7.03 -7.28 -2.80
CA ARG A 193 -6.52 -8.05 -1.64
C ARG A 193 -7.40 -7.84 -0.41
N LEU A 194 -7.79 -6.61 -0.09
CA LEU A 194 -8.69 -6.31 1.04
C LEU A 194 -10.10 -6.89 0.84
N LEU A 195 -10.65 -6.82 -0.38
CA LEU A 195 -11.93 -7.45 -0.69
C LEU A 195 -11.88 -8.97 -0.48
N ALA A 196 -10.82 -9.61 -0.97
CA ALA A 196 -10.60 -11.04 -0.76
C ALA A 196 -10.43 -11.37 0.72
N ARG A 197 -9.71 -10.53 1.48
CA ARG A 197 -9.54 -10.69 2.93
C ARG A 197 -10.86 -10.61 3.67
N TYR A 198 -11.74 -9.69 3.29
CA TYR A 198 -13.08 -9.61 3.86
C TYR A 198 -13.82 -10.94 3.63
N HIS A 199 -13.82 -11.46 2.40
CA HIS A 199 -14.48 -12.73 2.09
C HIS A 199 -13.84 -13.93 2.81
N ALA A 200 -12.51 -13.96 2.94
CA ALA A 200 -11.81 -15.00 3.69
C ALA A 200 -12.22 -15.01 5.17
N LEU A 201 -12.34 -13.84 5.80
CA LEU A 201 -12.84 -13.71 7.17
C LEU A 201 -14.30 -14.17 7.34
N GLN A 202 -15.11 -14.07 6.27
CA GLN A 202 -16.48 -14.62 6.25
C GLN A 202 -16.53 -16.11 5.89
N GLY A 203 -15.40 -16.74 5.55
CA GLY A 203 -15.34 -18.13 5.09
C GLY A 203 -15.84 -18.36 3.65
N ASP A 204 -15.97 -17.31 2.84
CA ASP A 204 -16.46 -17.39 1.46
C ASP A 204 -15.31 -17.60 0.45
N GLU A 205 -14.75 -18.80 0.45
CA GLU A 205 -13.64 -19.22 -0.41
C GLU A 205 -13.93 -19.01 -1.91
N GLN A 206 -15.19 -19.14 -2.33
CA GLN A 206 -15.55 -18.94 -3.74
C GLN A 206 -15.40 -17.48 -4.15
N LYS A 207 -15.81 -16.54 -3.29
CA LYS A 207 -15.59 -15.12 -3.55
C LYS A 207 -14.12 -14.73 -3.48
N VAL A 208 -13.35 -15.30 -2.55
CA VAL A 208 -11.89 -15.12 -2.52
C VAL A 208 -11.27 -15.50 -3.87
N LYS A 209 -11.63 -16.67 -4.40
CA LYS A 209 -11.16 -17.13 -5.72
C LYS A 209 -11.61 -16.21 -6.85
N ASN A 210 -12.87 -15.77 -6.86
CA ASN A 210 -13.37 -14.88 -7.90
C ASN A 210 -12.58 -13.55 -7.96
N VAL A 211 -12.18 -13.02 -6.81
CA VAL A 211 -11.42 -11.77 -6.72
C VAL A 211 -9.95 -11.96 -7.10
N LEU A 212 -9.29 -12.98 -6.56
CA LEU A 212 -7.82 -13.10 -6.68
C LEU A 212 -7.32 -13.99 -7.82
N ARG A 213 -8.17 -14.80 -8.46
CA ARG A 213 -7.75 -15.76 -9.50
C ARG A 213 -6.97 -15.13 -10.65
N GLY A 214 -7.36 -13.94 -11.10
CA GLY A 214 -6.65 -13.21 -12.16
C GLY A 214 -5.21 -12.88 -11.76
N TYR A 215 -5.02 -12.36 -10.54
CA TYR A 215 -3.72 -11.99 -10.02
C TYR A 215 -2.83 -13.20 -9.69
N ILE A 216 -3.43 -14.28 -9.14
CA ILE A 216 -2.72 -15.55 -8.94
C ILE A 216 -2.22 -16.08 -10.28
N LYS A 217 -3.06 -16.05 -11.33
CA LYS A 217 -2.64 -16.47 -12.68
C LYS A 217 -1.46 -15.65 -13.19
N GLN A 218 -1.50 -14.33 -13.07
CA GLN A 218 -0.41 -13.45 -13.53
C GLN A 218 0.93 -13.81 -12.87
N ASN A 219 0.95 -14.00 -11.55
CA ASN A 219 2.18 -14.36 -10.84
C ASN A 219 2.65 -15.79 -11.17
N LEU A 220 1.73 -16.73 -11.41
CA LEU A 220 2.10 -18.07 -11.87
C LEU A 220 2.68 -18.06 -13.29
N ASP A 221 2.18 -17.19 -14.15
CA ASP A 221 2.67 -17.05 -15.52
C ASP A 221 4.05 -16.37 -15.55
N LEU A 222 4.32 -15.44 -14.63
CA LEU A 222 5.66 -14.89 -14.41
C LEU A 222 6.66 -16.00 -14.04
N LEU A 223 6.30 -16.87 -13.09
CA LEU A 223 7.10 -18.04 -12.71
C LEU A 223 7.21 -19.14 -13.79
N SER A 224 6.53 -18.96 -14.92
CA SER A 224 6.54 -19.90 -16.04
C SER A 224 7.23 -19.32 -17.28
N ASP A 225 7.79 -18.11 -17.18
CA ASP A 225 8.58 -17.51 -18.23
C ASP A 225 10.02 -18.08 -18.26
N ASP A 226 10.83 -17.61 -19.21
CA ASP A 226 12.20 -18.08 -19.39
C ASP A 226 13.23 -17.21 -18.61
N ASP A 227 12.79 -16.32 -17.71
CA ASP A 227 13.62 -15.37 -16.97
C ASP A 227 13.61 -15.63 -15.44
N PRO A 228 14.50 -16.52 -14.94
CA PRO A 228 14.55 -16.85 -13.51
C PRO A 228 14.98 -15.69 -12.61
N LEU A 229 15.47 -14.56 -13.16
CA LEU A 229 15.88 -13.40 -12.35
C LEU A 229 14.67 -12.62 -11.82
N ASN A 230 13.50 -12.80 -12.43
CA ASN A 230 12.27 -12.13 -12.03
C ASN A 230 11.37 -13.02 -11.15
N ASP A 231 11.68 -14.31 -10.99
CA ASP A 231 10.87 -15.30 -10.26
C ASP A 231 10.49 -14.84 -8.84
N TRP A 232 11.40 -14.16 -8.15
CA TRP A 232 11.15 -13.63 -6.81
C TRP A 232 9.95 -12.67 -6.77
N GLN A 233 9.66 -11.95 -7.87
CA GLN A 233 8.50 -11.08 -7.98
C GLN A 233 7.21 -11.91 -8.03
N GLY A 234 7.23 -13.02 -8.78
CA GLY A 234 6.12 -13.96 -8.86
C GLY A 234 5.84 -14.62 -7.51
N TYR A 235 6.88 -15.08 -6.81
CA TYR A 235 6.73 -15.61 -5.45
C TYR A 235 6.25 -14.56 -4.46
N ASN A 236 6.77 -13.34 -4.50
CA ASN A 236 6.34 -12.25 -3.62
C ASN A 236 4.86 -11.91 -3.84
N GLY A 237 4.42 -11.79 -5.10
CA GLY A 237 3.02 -11.52 -5.43
C GLY A 237 2.08 -12.66 -5.01
N LEU A 238 2.47 -13.93 -5.26
CA LEU A 238 1.74 -15.09 -4.74
C LEU A 238 1.64 -15.06 -3.21
N ALA A 239 2.74 -14.80 -2.52
CA ALA A 239 2.78 -14.78 -1.07
C ALA A 239 1.82 -13.73 -0.49
N MET A 240 1.81 -12.53 -1.06
CA MET A 240 0.88 -11.47 -0.67
C MET A 240 -0.57 -11.86 -0.94
N HIS A 241 -0.89 -12.42 -2.10
CA HIS A 241 -2.27 -12.80 -2.42
C HIS A 241 -2.78 -13.95 -1.53
N PHE A 242 -1.96 -14.96 -1.27
CA PHE A 242 -2.32 -16.06 -0.37
C PHE A 242 -2.52 -15.58 1.07
N MET A 243 -1.68 -14.66 1.56
CA MET A 243 -1.84 -14.08 2.90
C MET A 243 -3.21 -13.40 3.06
N PHE A 244 -3.60 -12.57 2.09
CA PHE A 244 -4.91 -11.90 2.14
C PHE A 244 -6.07 -12.88 1.90
N ALA A 245 -5.86 -13.97 1.14
CA ALA A 245 -6.82 -15.06 1.00
C ALA A 245 -6.99 -15.91 2.28
N GLY A 246 -6.15 -15.73 3.29
CA GLY A 246 -6.13 -16.57 4.49
C GLY A 246 -5.46 -17.94 4.28
N HIS A 247 -4.73 -18.12 3.18
CA HIS A 247 -4.00 -19.34 2.84
C HIS A 247 -2.55 -19.24 3.33
N ASP A 248 -2.37 -19.05 4.65
CA ASP A 248 -1.07 -18.75 5.26
C ASP A 248 0.02 -19.78 4.93
N ALA A 249 -0.31 -21.07 4.83
CA ALA A 249 0.64 -22.12 4.48
C ALA A 249 1.23 -21.94 3.08
N ASP A 250 0.40 -21.59 2.09
CA ASP A 250 0.85 -21.28 0.73
C ASP A 250 1.58 -19.93 0.67
N ALA A 251 1.18 -18.96 1.49
CA ALA A 251 1.89 -17.69 1.62
C ALA A 251 3.32 -17.89 2.14
N LEU A 252 3.49 -18.69 3.19
CA LEU A 252 4.79 -19.02 3.77
C LEU A 252 5.65 -19.85 2.81
N ALA A 253 5.04 -20.79 2.08
CA ALA A 253 5.72 -21.55 1.05
C ALA A 253 6.31 -20.63 -0.03
N ALA A 254 5.52 -19.67 -0.53
CA ALA A 254 5.96 -18.69 -1.51
C ALA A 254 7.09 -17.81 -0.97
N TRP A 255 6.97 -17.27 0.26
CA TRP A 255 8.06 -16.51 0.89
C TRP A 255 9.35 -17.32 1.02
N SER A 256 9.26 -18.60 1.37
CA SER A 256 10.42 -19.47 1.58
C SER A 256 11.26 -19.71 0.31
N LEU A 257 10.72 -19.43 -0.87
CA LEU A 257 11.40 -19.56 -2.16
C LEU A 257 12.16 -18.29 -2.56
N ILE A 258 12.01 -17.20 -1.81
CA ILE A 258 12.80 -15.99 -2.00
C ILE A 258 14.05 -16.08 -1.11
N THR A 259 15.04 -16.81 -1.59
CA THR A 259 16.27 -17.18 -0.87
C THR A 259 17.47 -16.32 -1.24
N PRO A 260 18.60 -16.42 -0.50
CA PRO A 260 19.86 -15.83 -0.94
C PRO A 260 20.36 -16.40 -2.29
N ASP A 261 21.09 -15.59 -3.06
CA ASP A 261 21.61 -15.91 -4.40
C ASP A 261 22.64 -17.06 -4.38
N ASP A 262 23.37 -17.22 -3.27
CA ASP A 262 24.37 -18.28 -3.09
C ASP A 262 23.77 -19.65 -2.71
N ALA A 263 22.45 -19.74 -2.50
CA ALA A 263 21.81 -20.97 -2.02
C ALA A 263 21.84 -22.13 -3.05
N THR A 264 22.19 -21.88 -4.30
CA THR A 264 22.18 -22.86 -5.41
C THR A 264 23.58 -23.17 -5.98
N GLY A 265 24.66 -22.60 -5.42
CA GLY A 265 26.02 -22.70 -5.97
C GLY A 265 27.01 -23.51 -5.12
N ASN A 266 27.35 -24.73 -5.58
CA ASN A 266 28.58 -25.50 -5.27
C ASN A 266 29.22 -25.31 -3.88
N THR A 267 28.80 -26.13 -2.91
CA THR A 267 29.54 -26.35 -1.66
C THR A 267 30.60 -27.47 -1.76
N GLU A 268 31.01 -27.88 -2.96
CA GLU A 268 32.06 -28.91 -3.13
C GLU A 268 33.50 -28.38 -2.92
N ASN A 269 33.70 -27.06 -2.79
CA ASN A 269 35.02 -26.46 -2.52
C ASN A 269 35.03 -25.57 -1.27
N LEU A 270 34.56 -26.10 -0.13
CA LEU A 270 34.70 -25.41 1.16
C LEU A 270 36.08 -25.73 1.78
N THR A 271 37.12 -25.01 1.36
CA THR A 271 38.36 -24.93 2.14
C THR A 271 38.14 -24.03 3.35
N MET A 272 38.37 -24.59 4.53
CA MET A 272 38.24 -24.03 5.88
C MET A 272 39.15 -22.81 6.15
N SER A 273 39.02 -21.70 5.42
CA SER A 273 39.85 -20.52 5.70
C SER A 273 39.31 -19.16 5.25
N ASP A 274 38.01 -18.91 5.35
CA ASP A 274 37.50 -17.53 5.21
C ASP A 274 36.61 -17.17 6.41
N THR A 275 37.23 -16.55 7.42
CA THR A 275 36.60 -16.09 8.67
C THR A 275 35.93 -14.72 8.51
N THR A 276 35.45 -14.39 7.32
CA THR A 276 34.56 -13.27 7.10
C THR A 276 33.15 -13.82 6.94
N GLU A 277 32.23 -13.46 7.85
CA GLU A 277 30.80 -13.80 7.73
C GLU A 277 30.32 -13.32 6.35
N ARG A 278 30.19 -14.24 5.38
CA ARG A 278 29.63 -13.90 4.08
C ARG A 278 28.21 -13.40 4.31
N LYS A 279 28.01 -12.13 4.01
CA LYS A 279 26.69 -11.51 4.06
C LYS A 279 25.86 -12.14 2.94
N LEU A 280 24.88 -12.95 3.33
CA LEU A 280 23.92 -13.51 2.39
C LEU A 280 23.15 -12.36 1.73
N GLU A 281 23.15 -12.34 0.40
CA GLU A 281 22.39 -11.39 -0.42
C GLU A 281 21.40 -12.15 -1.29
N GLY A 282 20.33 -11.48 -1.69
CA GLY A 282 19.23 -12.04 -2.46
C GLY A 282 18.46 -10.92 -3.16
N PRO A 283 17.35 -11.23 -3.83
CA PRO A 283 16.70 -10.31 -4.76
C PRO A 283 15.76 -9.29 -4.11
N LEU A 284 15.34 -9.47 -2.85
CA LEU A 284 14.45 -8.50 -2.19
C LEU A 284 15.15 -7.16 -1.97
N ARG A 285 14.34 -6.11 -1.93
CA ARG A 285 14.78 -4.73 -1.68
C ARG A 285 13.91 -4.09 -0.59
N ASP A 286 13.65 -4.86 0.46
CA ASP A 286 12.66 -4.55 1.48
C ASP A 286 13.26 -3.85 2.70
N ILE A 287 12.52 -2.92 3.29
CA ILE A 287 12.92 -2.18 4.50
C ILE A 287 11.89 -2.35 5.61
N CYS A 288 12.36 -2.25 6.85
CA CYS A 288 11.46 -2.21 8.00
C CYS A 288 10.73 -0.87 8.06
N ASP A 289 9.40 -0.90 8.01
CA ASP A 289 8.57 0.32 8.03
C ASP A 289 8.60 1.04 9.39
N GLY A 290 9.14 0.39 10.43
CA GLY A 290 9.42 1.03 11.71
C GLY A 290 10.63 1.99 11.70
N ALA A 291 11.25 2.23 10.53
CA ALA A 291 12.38 3.14 10.31
C ALA A 291 13.62 2.80 11.17
N CYS A 292 13.85 1.52 11.47
CA CYS A 292 14.99 1.07 12.27
C CYS A 292 16.28 0.84 11.46
N GLY A 293 16.20 0.94 10.13
CA GLY A 293 17.34 0.73 9.21
C GLY A 293 17.58 -0.73 8.81
N ILE A 294 16.76 -1.68 9.27
CA ILE A 294 16.81 -3.06 8.76
C ILE A 294 16.38 -3.10 7.30
N TYR A 295 17.15 -3.88 6.53
CA TYR A 295 17.01 -4.11 5.11
C TYR A 295 17.04 -5.62 4.85
N TRP A 296 16.01 -6.15 4.19
CA TRP A 296 15.91 -7.57 3.84
C TRP A 296 16.17 -7.77 2.35
N THR A 297 17.12 -8.64 2.06
CA THR A 297 17.47 -9.09 0.71
C THR A 297 16.85 -10.44 0.35
N PHE A 298 16.25 -11.14 1.31
CA PHE A 298 15.54 -12.41 1.15
C PHE A 298 14.57 -12.59 2.32
N ALA A 299 13.70 -13.61 2.25
CA ALA A 299 12.74 -13.89 3.32
C ALA A 299 13.45 -14.29 4.62
N ASN A 300 13.50 -13.38 5.61
CA ASN A 300 14.30 -13.60 6.81
C ASN A 300 13.77 -12.87 8.04
N ASN A 301 12.89 -13.52 8.79
CA ASN A 301 12.43 -13.10 10.11
C ASN A 301 11.81 -11.69 10.16
N PHE A 302 10.64 -11.55 9.55
CA PHE A 302 9.86 -10.31 9.61
C PHE A 302 8.37 -10.58 9.67
N TYR A 303 7.59 -9.54 9.99
CA TYR A 303 6.16 -9.62 10.21
C TYR A 303 5.44 -8.76 9.19
N LEU A 304 4.57 -9.35 8.37
CA LEU A 304 3.74 -8.64 7.39
C LEU A 304 2.34 -8.40 7.92
N CYS A 305 1.83 -7.19 7.75
CA CYS A 305 0.44 -6.89 8.09
C CYS A 305 -0.52 -7.54 7.08
N LYS A 306 -1.59 -8.18 7.58
CA LYS A 306 -2.62 -8.82 6.74
C LYS A 306 -3.71 -7.85 6.23
N GLU A 307 -3.53 -6.55 6.47
CA GLU A 307 -4.53 -5.52 6.18
C GLU A 307 -3.91 -4.27 5.53
N CYS A 308 -2.68 -3.87 5.91
CA CYS A 308 -1.99 -2.75 5.28
C CYS A 308 -1.17 -3.22 4.08
N ASP A 309 -1.07 -2.38 3.05
CA ASP A 309 -0.33 -2.73 1.83
C ASP A 309 1.18 -2.73 2.06
N TYR A 310 1.80 -3.89 1.91
CA TYR A 310 3.25 -4.11 2.03
C TYR A 310 3.92 -3.63 3.33
N ILE A 311 3.14 -3.36 4.40
CA ILE A 311 3.71 -2.96 5.69
C ILE A 311 4.33 -4.16 6.39
N LYS A 312 5.61 -4.04 6.71
CA LYS A 312 6.43 -5.08 7.32
C LYS A 312 7.32 -4.55 8.45
N PHE A 313 7.47 -5.35 9.50
CA PHE A 313 8.22 -4.98 10.69
C PHE A 313 9.23 -6.06 11.08
N ASP A 314 10.35 -5.63 11.65
CA ASP A 314 11.12 -6.48 12.55
C ASP A 314 10.35 -6.69 13.87
N GLN A 315 10.79 -7.64 14.71
CA GLN A 315 10.15 -7.90 16.01
C GLN A 315 10.04 -6.65 16.90
N ARG A 316 11.12 -5.88 17.04
CA ARG A 316 11.20 -4.72 17.94
C ARG A 316 10.29 -3.60 17.48
N CYS A 317 10.20 -3.35 16.18
CA CYS A 317 9.31 -2.36 15.58
C CYS A 317 7.85 -2.78 15.71
N LEU A 318 7.54 -4.08 15.55
CA LEU A 318 6.22 -4.61 15.85
C LEU A 318 5.86 -4.43 17.33
N ASP A 319 6.78 -4.71 18.25
CA ASP A 319 6.58 -4.48 19.68
C ASP A 319 6.35 -3.00 20.00
N ASN A 320 7.10 -2.10 19.35
CA ASN A 320 6.91 -0.65 19.50
C ASN A 320 5.54 -0.20 18.96
N LEU A 321 5.08 -0.76 17.84
CA LEU A 321 3.74 -0.51 17.31
C LEU A 321 2.68 -0.97 18.33
N ARG A 322 2.79 -2.20 18.83
CA ARG A 322 1.84 -2.79 19.80
C ARG A 322 1.79 -2.02 21.13
N ASN A 323 2.94 -1.53 21.59
CA ASN A 323 3.06 -0.74 22.80
C ASN A 323 2.70 0.75 22.61
N GLY A 324 2.38 1.19 21.38
CA GLY A 324 2.07 2.59 21.08
C GLY A 324 3.26 3.55 21.23
N THR A 325 4.49 3.03 21.21
CA THR A 325 5.73 3.82 21.32
C THR A 325 6.34 4.16 19.96
N MET A 326 5.79 3.58 18.88
CA MET A 326 6.21 3.90 17.52
C MET A 326 5.85 5.34 17.16
N LYS A 327 6.82 6.07 16.59
CA LYS A 327 6.64 7.48 16.22
C LYS A 327 5.75 7.65 14.98
N LEU A 328 5.86 6.71 14.03
CA LEU A 328 5.10 6.71 12.78
C LEU A 328 3.79 5.94 12.98
N LYS A 329 2.67 6.48 12.50
CA LYS A 329 1.37 5.80 12.51
C LYS A 329 1.07 5.28 11.11
N ILE A 330 1.60 4.11 10.80
CA ILE A 330 1.56 3.49 9.45
C ILE A 330 0.80 2.17 9.42
N CYS A 331 0.40 1.66 10.59
CA CYS A 331 -0.35 0.43 10.77
C CYS A 331 -1.10 0.51 12.11
N ASN A 332 -2.21 -0.20 12.24
CA ASN A 332 -2.89 -0.31 13.52
C ASN A 332 -2.19 -1.37 14.38
N LYS A 333 -2.07 -1.10 15.69
CA LYS A 333 -1.44 -1.99 16.66
C LYS A 333 -2.14 -3.35 16.81
N ASP A 334 -3.43 -3.40 16.46
CA ASP A 334 -4.27 -4.58 16.63
C ASP A 334 -4.40 -5.41 15.33
N HIS A 335 -3.80 -4.96 14.21
CA HIS A 335 -3.82 -5.73 12.96
C HIS A 335 -3.09 -7.06 13.12
N GLU A 336 -3.67 -8.10 12.50
CA GLU A 336 -3.04 -9.41 12.44
C GLU A 336 -1.77 -9.36 11.58
N MET A 337 -0.75 -10.12 12.00
CA MET A 337 0.54 -10.20 11.32
C MET A 337 0.80 -11.64 10.86
N LEU A 338 1.27 -11.82 9.62
CA LEU A 338 1.92 -13.06 9.19
C LEU A 338 3.40 -13.00 9.57
N HIS A 339 3.87 -13.96 10.35
CA HIS A 339 5.30 -14.09 10.66
C HIS A 339 6.00 -14.90 9.57
N ILE A 340 6.97 -14.29 8.90
CA ILE A 340 7.88 -14.95 7.97
C ILE A 340 9.08 -15.44 8.78
N PRO A 341 9.33 -16.77 8.88
CA PRO A 341 10.42 -17.31 9.68
C PRO A 341 11.81 -16.83 9.23
N ALA A 342 12.80 -17.00 10.10
CA ALA A 342 14.20 -16.83 9.73
C ALA A 342 14.60 -17.85 8.66
N TYR A 343 15.47 -17.45 7.73
CA TYR A 343 16.06 -18.37 6.78
C TYR A 343 16.95 -19.38 7.52
N ASP A 344 16.68 -20.67 7.34
CA ASP A 344 17.47 -21.75 7.92
C ASP A 344 18.14 -22.58 6.80
N PRO A 345 19.47 -22.50 6.63
CA PRO A 345 20.19 -23.27 5.61
C PRO A 345 20.24 -24.78 5.91
N VAL A 346 20.05 -25.20 7.17
CA VAL A 346 19.96 -26.62 7.53
C VAL A 346 18.61 -27.17 7.07
N GLU A 347 17.53 -26.47 7.38
CA GLU A 347 16.19 -26.86 6.94
C GLU A 347 16.06 -26.79 5.42
N ARG A 348 16.62 -25.77 4.76
CA ARG A 348 16.63 -25.67 3.29
C ARG A 348 17.29 -26.89 2.65
N ARG A 349 18.42 -27.36 3.19
CA ARG A 349 19.09 -28.60 2.73
C ARG A 349 18.26 -29.85 2.95
N ARG A 350 17.46 -29.91 4.02
CA ARG A 350 16.54 -31.05 4.27
C ARG A 350 15.37 -31.07 3.30
N ILE A 351 14.80 -29.90 2.99
CA ILE A 351 13.75 -29.75 1.98
C ILE A 351 14.28 -30.17 0.60
N GLY A 352 15.53 -29.81 0.31
CA GLY A 352 16.20 -30.14 -0.94
C GLY A 352 15.89 -29.16 -2.07
N ASP A 353 16.79 -29.08 -3.03
CA ASP A 353 16.67 -28.16 -4.16
C ASP A 353 15.48 -28.50 -5.05
N GLY A 354 14.81 -27.47 -5.57
CA GLY A 354 13.58 -27.63 -6.37
C GLY A 354 12.35 -28.02 -5.57
N ASN A 355 12.43 -28.10 -4.24
CA ASN A 355 11.30 -28.40 -3.35
C ASN A 355 10.92 -27.20 -2.48
N VAL A 356 9.70 -27.28 -1.94
CA VAL A 356 9.10 -26.30 -1.04
C VAL A 356 8.30 -27.02 0.06
N LYS A 357 8.30 -26.46 1.27
CA LYS A 357 7.48 -26.93 2.38
C LYS A 357 6.18 -26.12 2.45
N VAL A 358 5.03 -26.80 2.40
CA VAL A 358 3.69 -26.21 2.45
C VAL A 358 2.98 -26.77 3.68
N GLY A 359 2.89 -25.98 4.75
CA GLY A 359 2.50 -26.51 6.05
C GLY A 359 3.48 -27.59 6.51
N GLU A 360 3.03 -28.84 6.64
CA GLU A 360 3.88 -29.98 7.00
C GLU A 360 4.34 -30.84 5.82
N GLU A 361 3.85 -30.55 4.60
CA GLU A 361 4.14 -31.33 3.40
C GLU A 361 5.35 -30.76 2.65
N ILE A 362 6.23 -31.62 2.12
CA ILE A 362 7.28 -31.23 1.18
C ILE A 362 6.84 -31.66 -0.22
N LEU A 363 6.81 -30.71 -1.15
CA LEU A 363 6.44 -30.90 -2.55
C LEU A 363 7.55 -30.39 -3.44
N SER A 364 7.67 -30.91 -4.67
CA SER A 364 8.42 -30.18 -5.67
C SER A 364 7.72 -28.85 -5.97
N VAL A 365 8.48 -27.80 -6.27
CA VAL A 365 7.92 -26.49 -6.65
C VAL A 365 6.96 -26.64 -7.82
N LYS A 366 7.29 -27.49 -8.80
CA LYS A 366 6.40 -27.80 -9.94
C LYS A 366 5.07 -28.40 -9.50
N GLU A 367 5.07 -29.39 -8.60
CA GLU A 367 3.84 -30.00 -8.09
C GLU A 367 3.00 -29.00 -7.29
N TRP A 368 3.65 -28.18 -6.46
CA TRP A 368 2.98 -27.15 -5.68
C TRP A 368 2.31 -26.10 -6.57
N LEU A 369 3.01 -25.57 -7.57
CA LEU A 369 2.44 -24.61 -8.53
C LEU A 369 1.29 -25.23 -9.34
N GLN A 370 1.36 -26.52 -9.69
CA GLN A 370 0.26 -27.24 -10.34
C GLN A 370 -0.94 -27.43 -9.41
N ARG A 371 -0.72 -27.72 -8.13
CA ARG A 371 -1.77 -27.78 -7.10
C ARG A 371 -2.47 -26.42 -6.97
N ILE A 372 -1.72 -25.32 -6.97
CA ILE A 372 -2.29 -23.97 -6.99
C ILE A 372 -3.13 -23.76 -8.25
N ARG A 373 -2.58 -24.03 -9.44
CA ARG A 373 -3.31 -23.87 -10.71
C ARG A 373 -4.66 -24.59 -10.66
N LYS A 374 -4.67 -25.87 -10.25
CA LYS A 374 -5.90 -26.65 -10.10
C LYS A 374 -6.84 -26.08 -9.03
N GLY A 375 -6.32 -25.76 -7.84
CA GLY A 375 -7.10 -25.24 -6.72
C GLY A 375 -7.81 -23.91 -7.04
N TRP A 376 -7.18 -23.08 -7.87
CA TRP A 376 -7.70 -21.80 -8.33
C TRP A 376 -8.41 -21.87 -9.70
N GLY A 377 -8.55 -23.06 -10.27
CA GLY A 377 -9.19 -23.29 -11.58
C GLY A 377 -8.43 -22.69 -12.77
N ILE A 378 -7.14 -22.41 -12.65
CA ILE A 378 -6.32 -21.79 -13.69
C ILE A 378 -5.80 -22.88 -14.63
N GLN A 379 -6.13 -22.80 -15.91
CA GLN A 379 -5.58 -23.69 -16.93
C GLN A 379 -4.10 -23.39 -17.15
N SER A 380 -3.31 -24.44 -17.37
CA SER A 380 -1.91 -24.32 -17.79
C SER A 380 -1.80 -23.92 -19.26
N ALA A 381 -0.69 -23.26 -19.64
CA ALA A 381 -0.41 -22.93 -21.04
C ALA A 381 -0.34 -24.17 -21.95
N GLU A 382 0.00 -25.34 -21.39
CA GLU A 382 0.07 -26.62 -22.11
C GLU A 382 -1.33 -27.20 -22.43
N GLU A 383 -2.32 -26.99 -21.55
CA GLU A 383 -3.71 -27.41 -21.78
C GLU A 383 -4.38 -26.57 -22.87
N PHE A 384 -4.06 -25.28 -22.94
CA PHE A 384 -4.56 -24.37 -23.98
C PHE A 384 -4.04 -24.70 -25.39
N ARG A 385 -2.87 -25.35 -25.49
CA ARG A 385 -2.30 -25.82 -26.78
C ARG A 385 -2.90 -27.15 -27.25
N LYS A 386 -3.67 -27.84 -26.41
CA LYS A 386 -4.30 -29.15 -26.72
C LYS A 386 -5.83 -29.05 -26.91
N SER A 387 -6.43 -27.90 -26.62
CA SER A 387 -7.83 -27.54 -26.93
C SER A 387 -7.90 -26.74 -28.22
#